data_AF-A0A7V6VQ87-F1
#
_entry.id   AF-A0A7V6VQ87-F1
#
_cell.length_a   1.000
_cell.length_b   1.000
_cell.length_c   1.000
_cell.angle_alpha   90.00
_cell.angle_beta   90.00
_cell.angle_gamma   90.00
#
_symmetry.space_group_name_H-M   'P 1'
#
loop_
_entity.id
_entity.type
_entity.pdbx_description
1 polymer ?
#
loop_
_entity_poly.entity_id
_entity_poly.type
_entity_poly.pdbx_seq_one_letter_code
_entity_poly.pdbx_strand_id
1 'polypeptide(L)'
;LALSMNEHVSCSNYVGDAIDMAVEKGFSKILLVGHIGKLIKLALGLRNTHSSMGDGRMEALVACALEAGADAHLLRQVLSSVTTDAALKWIEDVGLLEETMRQVKRRVEETLQRWVDEEIRLGCICFTKDPARILFMTEKTEELITEWRMP
;
A
#
# COMPACT_ATOMS: atom_id res chain seq x y z
N LEU A 1 -4.94 -11.78 -10.98
CA LEU A 1 -4.10 -12.50 -10.00
C LEU A 1 -4.56 -13.94 -9.72
N ALA A 2 -5.74 -14.37 -10.20
CA ALA A 2 -6.25 -15.75 -10.04
C ALA A 2 -6.32 -16.27 -8.58
N LEU A 3 -6.48 -15.36 -7.61
CA LEU A 3 -6.74 -15.71 -6.22
C LEU A 3 -8.24 -15.90 -6.02
N SER A 4 -8.63 -16.87 -5.20
CA SER A 4 -10.03 -17.06 -4.78
C SER A 4 -10.50 -15.87 -3.96
N MET A 5 -11.67 -15.31 -4.29
CA MET A 5 -12.33 -14.29 -3.48
C MET A 5 -13.29 -14.87 -2.45
N ASN A 6 -13.46 -16.20 -2.38
CA ASN A 6 -14.41 -16.82 -1.46
C ASN A 6 -13.90 -16.88 -0.01
N GLU A 7 -12.58 -16.85 0.19
CA GLU A 7 -11.94 -17.05 1.50
C GLU A 7 -11.27 -15.77 2.02
N HIS A 8 -11.66 -14.61 1.50
CA HIS A 8 -11.10 -13.34 1.94
C HIS A 8 -11.74 -12.85 3.24
N VAL A 9 -10.96 -12.14 4.06
CA VAL A 9 -11.45 -11.43 5.24
C VAL A 9 -11.34 -9.93 4.98
N SER A 10 -12.45 -9.21 5.16
CA SER A 10 -12.48 -7.76 5.05
C SER A 10 -12.15 -7.09 6.38
N CYS A 11 -11.10 -6.26 6.42
CA CYS A 11 -10.69 -5.50 7.62
C CYS A 11 -11.12 -4.01 7.62
N SER A 12 -11.79 -3.55 6.56
CA SER A 12 -12.26 -2.16 6.37
C SER A 12 -11.17 -1.10 6.57
N ASN A 13 -11.08 -0.49 7.77
CA ASN A 13 -10.09 0.53 8.09
C ASN A 13 -9.11 0.08 9.18
N TYR A 14 -9.35 -1.05 9.83
CA TYR A 14 -8.62 -1.55 11.01
C TYR A 14 -7.50 -2.50 10.58
N VAL A 15 -6.55 -2.00 9.79
CA VAL A 15 -5.53 -2.86 9.16
C VAL A 15 -4.60 -3.46 10.20
N GLY A 16 -4.08 -2.66 11.12
CA GLY A 16 -3.21 -3.13 12.20
C GLY A 16 -3.92 -4.16 13.08
N ASP A 17 -5.11 -3.84 13.58
CA ASP A 17 -5.87 -4.72 14.47
C ASP A 17 -6.24 -6.05 13.79
N ALA A 18 -6.55 -6.02 12.49
CA ALA A 18 -6.83 -7.24 11.74
C ALA A 18 -5.59 -8.12 11.54
N ILE A 19 -4.41 -7.50 11.35
CA ILE A 19 -3.14 -8.22 11.27
C ILE A 19 -2.82 -8.85 12.63
N ASP A 20 -2.93 -8.08 13.72
CA ASP A 20 -2.68 -8.59 15.09
C ASP A 20 -3.59 -9.79 15.37
N MET A 21 -4.88 -9.65 15.09
CA MET A 21 -5.86 -10.73 15.32
C MET A 21 -5.61 -11.96 14.44
N ALA A 22 -5.12 -11.79 13.20
CA ALA A 22 -4.74 -12.92 12.36
C ALA A 22 -3.54 -13.66 12.96
N VAL A 23 -2.51 -12.93 13.41
CA VAL A 23 -1.34 -13.52 14.07
C VAL A 23 -1.73 -14.22 15.37
N GLU A 24 -2.56 -13.60 16.22
CA GLU A 24 -3.09 -14.20 17.45
C GLU A 24 -3.88 -15.49 17.20
N LYS A 25 -4.55 -15.60 16.06
CA LYS A 25 -5.26 -16.81 15.62
C LYS A 25 -4.37 -17.87 14.99
N GLY A 26 -3.06 -17.64 14.93
CA GLY A 26 -2.06 -18.58 14.41
C GLY A 26 -1.82 -18.48 12.90
N PHE A 27 -2.31 -17.44 12.22
CA PHE A 27 -1.99 -17.22 10.81
C PHE A 27 -0.56 -16.68 10.67
N SER A 28 0.29 -17.41 9.95
CA SER A 28 1.68 -17.02 9.67
C SER A 28 1.89 -16.45 8.26
N LYS A 29 0.84 -16.44 7.43
CA LYS A 29 0.87 -15.96 6.04
C LYS A 29 -0.32 -15.05 5.80
N ILE A 30 -0.04 -13.79 5.48
CA ILE A 30 -1.04 -12.74 5.35
C ILE A 30 -0.76 -11.96 4.07
N LEU A 31 -1.78 -11.75 3.25
CA LEU A 31 -1.71 -10.88 2.07
C LEU A 31 -2.72 -9.75 2.22
N LEU A 32 -2.21 -8.55 2.42
CA LEU A 32 -3.02 -7.34 2.43
C LEU A 32 -3.26 -6.88 0.99
N VAL A 33 -4.51 -6.66 0.61
CA VAL A 33 -4.86 -6.18 -0.74
C VAL A 33 -5.77 -4.97 -0.60
N GLY A 34 -5.39 -3.85 -1.22
CA GLY A 34 -6.13 -2.61 -1.01
C GLY A 34 -5.85 -1.48 -2.01
N HIS A 35 -6.75 -0.50 -1.98
CA HIS A 35 -6.66 0.70 -2.81
C HIS A 35 -5.59 1.66 -2.27
N ILE A 36 -4.88 2.35 -3.16
CA ILE A 36 -3.84 3.34 -2.83
C ILE A 36 -4.32 4.41 -1.86
N GLY A 37 -5.56 4.87 -1.99
CA GLY A 37 -6.17 5.86 -1.09
C GLY A 37 -6.25 5.43 0.38
N LYS A 38 -6.08 4.14 0.68
CA LYS A 38 -5.93 3.62 2.05
C LYS A 38 -4.51 3.19 2.33
N LEU A 39 -3.91 2.39 1.44
CA LEU A 39 -2.62 1.76 1.69
C LEU A 39 -1.45 2.74 1.73
N ILE A 40 -1.54 3.89 1.06
CA ILE A 40 -0.50 4.93 1.18
C ILE A 40 -0.32 5.43 2.61
N LYS A 41 -1.37 5.35 3.44
CA LYS A 41 -1.31 5.76 4.86
C LYS A 41 -0.40 4.86 5.69
N LEU A 42 -0.20 3.62 5.24
CA LEU A 42 0.74 2.70 5.85
C LEU A 42 2.18 3.17 5.66
N ALA A 43 2.49 3.90 4.58
CA ALA A 43 3.81 4.50 4.40
C ALA A 43 4.14 5.58 5.46
N LEU A 44 3.13 6.03 6.22
CA LEU A 44 3.28 6.94 7.36
C LEU A 44 3.17 6.22 8.72
N GLY A 45 3.06 4.89 8.74
CA GLY A 45 2.91 4.13 9.98
C GLY A 45 1.49 4.06 10.54
N LEU A 46 0.47 4.56 9.82
CA LEU A 46 -0.91 4.58 10.32
C LEU A 46 -1.53 3.18 10.32
N ARG A 47 -1.85 2.65 11.51
CA ARG A 47 -2.51 1.34 11.68
C ARG A 47 -3.99 1.34 11.28
N ASN A 48 -4.64 2.50 11.34
CA ASN A 48 -6.01 2.68 10.91
C ASN A 48 -6.06 3.62 9.69
N THR A 49 -6.76 3.21 8.63
CA THR A 49 -6.79 3.94 7.34
C THR A 49 -7.96 4.92 7.21
N HIS A 50 -8.83 5.01 8.21
CA HIS A 50 -9.91 5.99 8.21
C HIS A 50 -9.35 7.41 8.27
N SER A 51 -9.86 8.34 7.45
CA SER A 51 -9.35 9.71 7.37
C SER A 51 -9.40 10.48 8.69
N SER A 52 -10.36 10.18 9.57
CA SER A 52 -10.43 10.78 10.91
C SER A 52 -9.27 10.38 11.83
N MET A 53 -8.60 9.25 11.56
CA MET A 53 -7.44 8.79 12.32
C MET A 53 -6.13 9.33 11.74
N GLY A 54 -6.20 9.94 10.55
CA GLY A 54 -5.08 10.45 9.79
C GLY A 54 -5.37 10.30 8.29
N ASP A 55 -5.19 11.39 7.53
CA ASP A 55 -5.26 11.31 6.08
C ASP A 55 -3.88 11.12 5.46
N GLY A 56 -3.00 12.14 5.50
CA GLY A 56 -1.59 12.01 5.16
C GLY A 56 -1.28 11.56 3.72
N ARG A 57 -2.30 11.38 2.87
CA ARG A 57 -2.16 10.73 1.55
C ARG A 57 -1.26 11.57 0.63
N MET A 58 -1.47 12.88 0.62
CA MET A 58 -0.70 13.78 -0.23
C MET A 58 0.69 14.01 0.33
N GLU A 59 0.83 14.10 1.64
CA GLU A 59 2.11 14.26 2.33
C GLU A 59 3.02 13.05 2.10
N ALA A 60 2.46 11.84 2.16
CA ALA A 60 3.17 10.60 1.83
C ALA A 60 3.61 10.59 0.36
N LEU A 61 2.70 10.94 -0.57
CA LEU A 61 3.02 11.01 -2.00
C LEU A 61 4.07 12.07 -2.31
N VAL A 62 3.97 13.26 -1.71
CA VAL A 62 4.95 14.35 -1.86
C VAL A 62 6.32 13.90 -1.38
N ALA A 63 6.41 13.27 -0.21
CA ALA A 63 7.69 12.80 0.32
C ALA A 63 8.32 11.72 -0.59
N CYS A 64 7.51 10.79 -1.10
CA CYS A 64 7.99 9.75 -2.01
C CYS A 64 8.36 10.30 -3.40
N ALA A 65 7.58 11.24 -3.92
CA ALA A 65 7.84 11.88 -5.22
C ALA A 65 9.10 12.76 -5.15
N LEU A 66 9.34 13.43 -4.02
CA LEU A 66 10.58 14.18 -3.78
C LEU A 66 11.80 13.25 -3.82
N GLU A 67 11.75 12.11 -3.13
CA GLU A 67 12.81 11.09 -3.20
C GLU A 67 12.99 10.52 -4.61
N ALA A 68 11.93 10.51 -5.42
CA ALA A 68 11.95 10.12 -6.82
C ALA A 68 12.47 11.23 -7.78
N GLY A 69 12.85 12.40 -7.26
CA GLY A 69 13.39 13.51 -8.05
C GLY A 69 12.36 14.50 -8.58
N ALA A 70 11.13 14.50 -8.07
CA ALA A 70 10.12 15.49 -8.42
C ALA A 70 10.55 16.91 -8.03
N ASP A 71 10.24 17.88 -8.89
CA ASP A 71 10.50 19.29 -8.62
C ASP A 71 9.40 19.94 -7.75
N ALA A 72 9.68 21.14 -7.26
CA ALA A 72 8.73 21.88 -6.42
C ALA A 72 7.43 22.28 -7.14
N HIS A 73 7.39 22.30 -8.47
CA HIS A 73 6.16 22.59 -9.20
C HIS A 73 5.20 21.41 -9.12
N LEU A 74 5.69 20.22 -9.48
CA LEU A 74 4.94 18.96 -9.39
C LEU A 74 4.49 18.69 -7.95
N LEU A 75 5.37 18.85 -6.97
CA LEU A 75 5.03 18.56 -5.57
C LEU A 75 3.87 19.43 -5.05
N ARG A 76 3.74 20.68 -5.52
CA ARG A 76 2.58 21.53 -5.19
C ARG A 76 1.30 21.04 -5.84
N GLN A 77 1.35 20.56 -7.08
CA GLN A 77 0.19 19.98 -7.76
C GLN A 77 -0.30 18.73 -7.04
N VAL A 78 0.63 17.83 -6.67
CA VAL A 78 0.35 16.65 -5.86
C VAL A 78 -0.28 17.05 -4.53
N LEU A 79 0.32 18.00 -3.79
CA LEU A 79 -0.20 18.44 -2.49
C LEU A 79 -1.61 19.06 -2.58
N SER A 80 -1.91 19.76 -3.67
CA SER A 80 -3.22 20.38 -3.91
C SER A 80 -4.31 19.40 -4.37
N SER A 81 -3.97 18.14 -4.62
CA SER A 81 -4.90 17.15 -5.15
C SER A 81 -5.87 16.65 -4.07
N VAL A 82 -7.15 16.51 -4.42
CA VAL A 82 -8.19 15.98 -3.50
C VAL A 82 -8.15 14.45 -3.41
N THR A 83 -7.80 13.79 -4.51
CA THR A 83 -7.77 12.32 -4.61
C THR A 83 -6.39 11.83 -4.96
N THR A 84 -6.07 10.61 -4.51
CA THR A 84 -4.80 9.96 -4.84
C THR A 84 -4.68 9.71 -6.33
N ASP A 85 -5.76 9.36 -7.04
CA ASP A 85 -5.70 9.15 -8.49
C ASP A 85 -5.35 10.45 -9.25
N ALA A 86 -5.85 11.60 -8.82
CA ALA A 86 -5.48 12.88 -9.40
C ALA A 86 -4.00 13.22 -9.14
N ALA A 87 -3.52 12.96 -7.93
CA ALA A 87 -2.11 13.14 -7.57
C ALA A 87 -1.19 12.22 -8.37
N LEU A 88 -1.56 10.94 -8.52
CA LEU A 88 -0.81 9.96 -9.32
C LEU A 88 -0.73 10.37 -10.78
N LYS A 89 -1.80 10.98 -11.33
CA LYS A 89 -1.79 11.48 -12.71
C LYS A 89 -0.72 12.55 -12.93
N TRP A 90 -0.60 13.53 -12.03
CA TRP A 90 0.47 14.54 -12.13
C TRP A 90 1.87 13.90 -12.15
N ILE A 91 2.09 12.89 -11.32
CA ILE A 91 3.37 12.18 -11.22
C ILE A 91 3.63 11.33 -12.47
N GLU A 92 2.58 10.70 -13.00
CA GLU A 92 2.62 9.89 -14.23
C GLU A 92 2.90 10.73 -15.48
N ASP A 93 2.27 11.90 -15.59
CA ASP A 93 2.40 12.80 -16.76
C ASP A 93 3.85 13.27 -16.98
N VAL A 94 4.69 13.25 -15.94
CA VAL A 94 6.13 13.56 -16.02
C VAL A 94 7.05 12.32 -16.00
N GLY A 95 6.48 11.11 -16.01
CA GLY A 95 7.22 9.86 -16.05
C GLY A 95 7.84 9.41 -14.72
N LEU A 96 7.42 9.95 -13.58
CA LEU A 96 8.00 9.64 -12.25
C LEU A 96 7.19 8.62 -11.44
N LEU A 97 6.13 8.06 -12.01
CA LEU A 97 5.22 7.18 -11.27
C LEU A 97 5.91 5.94 -10.71
N GLU A 98 6.71 5.24 -11.53
CA GLU A 98 7.36 4.00 -11.12
C GLU A 98 8.32 4.24 -9.94
N GLU A 99 9.19 5.25 -10.06
CA GLU A 99 10.14 5.62 -9.01
C GLU A 99 9.42 6.04 -7.73
N THR A 100 8.36 6.84 -7.86
CA THR A 100 7.55 7.26 -6.69
C THR A 100 6.90 6.07 -6.00
N MET A 101 6.32 5.13 -6.77
CA MET A 101 5.70 3.93 -6.21
C MET A 101 6.73 2.98 -5.61
N ARG A 102 7.99 2.99 -6.08
CA ARG A 102 9.09 2.27 -5.45
C ARG A 102 9.37 2.79 -4.04
N GLN A 103 9.37 4.11 -3.85
CA GLN A 103 9.53 4.72 -2.53
C GLN A 103 8.32 4.44 -1.61
N VAL A 104 7.10 4.49 -2.16
CA VAL A 104 5.89 4.11 -1.39
C VAL A 104 5.96 2.64 -0.98
N LYS A 105 6.26 1.73 -1.91
CA LYS A 105 6.42 0.29 -1.65
C LYS A 105 7.39 0.07 -0.50
N ARG A 106 8.60 0.64 -0.59
CA ARG A 106 9.65 0.51 0.42
C ARG A 106 9.15 0.90 1.81
N ARG A 107 8.54 2.08 1.95
CA ARG A 107 8.04 2.57 3.25
C ARG A 107 6.88 1.75 3.80
N VAL A 108 5.97 1.28 2.93
CA VAL A 108 4.88 0.38 3.32
C VAL A 108 5.44 -0.94 3.82
N GLU A 109 6.39 -1.52 3.10
CA GLU A 109 7.07 -2.78 3.46
C GLU A 109 7.79 -2.67 4.81
N GLU A 110 8.63 -1.64 4.99
CA GLU A 110 9.30 -1.35 6.27
C GLU A 110 8.30 -1.12 7.42
N THR A 111 7.12 -0.57 7.13
CA THR A 111 6.08 -0.39 8.15
C THR A 111 5.43 -1.71 8.53
N LEU A 112 5.02 -2.51 7.54
CA LEU A 112 4.39 -3.80 7.77
C LEU A 112 5.33 -4.78 8.49
N GLN A 113 6.61 -4.78 8.13
CA GLN A 113 7.63 -5.60 8.80
C GLN A 113 7.82 -5.23 10.27
N ARG A 114 7.59 -3.98 10.67
CA ARG A 114 7.65 -3.55 12.08
C ARG A 114 6.42 -3.95 12.90
N TRP A 115 5.34 -4.40 12.26
CA TRP A 115 4.10 -4.74 12.94
C TRP A 115 4.01 -6.21 13.35
N VAL A 116 4.83 -7.07 12.77
CA VAL A 116 4.79 -8.51 12.96
C VAL A 116 6.20 -9.04 13.18
N ASP A 117 6.32 -10.18 13.84
CA ASP A 117 7.61 -10.87 13.99
C ASP A 117 8.15 -11.35 12.63
N GLU A 118 9.46 -11.54 12.52
CA GLU A 118 10.14 -11.91 11.25
C GLU A 118 9.59 -13.19 10.61
N GLU A 119 9.10 -14.11 11.43
CA GLU A 119 8.51 -15.40 11.04
C GLU A 119 7.19 -15.24 10.27
N ILE A 120 6.49 -14.11 10.45
CA ILE A 120 5.22 -13.83 9.77
C ILE A 120 5.51 -13.36 8.33
N ARG A 121 4.94 -14.06 7.36
CA ARG A 121 5.00 -13.70 5.95
C ARG A 121 3.85 -12.77 5.60
N LEU A 122 4.11 -11.48 5.69
CA LEU A 122 3.15 -10.42 5.38
C LEU A 122 3.49 -9.76 4.03
N GLY A 123 2.63 -9.97 3.04
CA GLY A 123 2.68 -9.32 1.73
C GLY A 123 1.61 -8.24 1.59
N CYS A 124 1.80 -7.33 0.63
CA CYS A 124 0.88 -6.26 0.31
C CYS A 124 0.78 -6.04 -1.21
N ILE A 125 -0.44 -5.82 -1.69
CA ILE A 125 -0.77 -5.45 -3.07
C ILE A 125 -1.55 -4.15 -3.05
N CYS A 126 -1.04 -3.15 -3.76
CA CYS A 126 -1.70 -1.87 -3.89
C CYS A 126 -2.16 -1.61 -5.32
N PHE A 127 -3.42 -1.21 -5.49
CA PHE A 127 -4.04 -0.92 -6.78
C PHE A 127 -4.73 0.46 -6.80
N THR A 128 -5.04 0.98 -7.99
CA THR A 128 -5.77 2.25 -8.18
C THR A 128 -7.28 2.02 -8.26
N LYS A 129 -8.08 3.03 -8.65
CA LYS A 129 -9.52 2.82 -8.90
C LYS A 129 -9.79 1.69 -9.91
N ASP A 130 -8.89 1.46 -10.86
CA ASP A 130 -8.90 0.29 -11.73
C ASP A 130 -8.10 -0.85 -11.06
N PRO A 131 -8.76 -1.93 -10.58
CA PRO A 131 -8.07 -3.03 -9.92
C PRO A 131 -7.11 -3.80 -10.84
N ALA A 132 -7.23 -3.67 -12.16
CA ALA A 132 -6.27 -4.26 -13.10
C ALA A 132 -4.92 -3.51 -13.05
N ARG A 133 -4.92 -2.26 -12.60
CA ARG A 133 -3.72 -1.43 -12.46
C ARG A 133 -3.13 -1.56 -11.05
N ILE A 134 -2.21 -2.50 -10.93
CA ILE A 134 -1.40 -2.68 -9.72
C ILE A 134 -0.27 -1.64 -9.73
N LEU A 135 -0.13 -0.90 -8.64
CA LEU A 135 0.93 0.10 -8.46
C LEU A 135 2.21 -0.53 -7.91
N PHE A 136 2.07 -1.45 -6.96
CA PHE A 136 3.20 -2.19 -6.41
C PHE A 136 2.75 -3.49 -5.73
N MET A 137 3.72 -4.39 -5.58
CA MET A 137 3.68 -5.55 -4.70
C MET A 137 4.93 -5.55 -3.83
N THR A 138 4.78 -5.80 -2.54
CA THR A 138 5.92 -6.00 -1.61
C THR A 138 6.60 -7.34 -1.88
N GLU A 139 7.80 -7.55 -1.36
CA GLU A 139 8.66 -8.69 -1.70
C GLU A 139 8.00 -10.04 -1.40
N LYS A 140 7.40 -10.19 -0.21
CA LYS A 140 6.75 -11.44 0.20
C LYS A 140 5.48 -11.80 -0.60
N THR A 141 4.97 -10.90 -1.43
CA THR A 141 3.71 -11.08 -2.16
C THR A 141 3.79 -12.15 -3.24
N GLU A 142 4.89 -12.20 -4.01
CA GLU A 142 4.99 -13.13 -5.15
C GLU A 142 5.01 -14.59 -4.69
N GLU A 143 5.73 -14.87 -3.60
CA GLU A 143 5.75 -16.19 -2.96
C GLU A 143 4.36 -16.61 -2.47
N LEU A 144 3.66 -15.73 -1.76
CA LEU A 144 2.30 -15.99 -1.24
C LEU A 144 1.31 -16.28 -2.37
N ILE A 145 1.33 -15.48 -3.44
CA ILE A 145 0.46 -15.68 -4.60
C ILE A 145 0.77 -17.01 -5.28
N THR A 146 2.05 -17.36 -5.42
CA THR A 146 2.46 -18.60 -6.08
C THR A 146 1.99 -19.81 -5.29
N GLU A 147 2.12 -19.77 -3.96
CA GLU A 147 1.67 -20.83 -3.07
C GLU A 147 0.15 -21.04 -3.14
N TRP A 148 -0.65 -19.96 -3.09
CA TRP A 148 -2.12 -20.06 -3.09
C TRP A 148 -2.76 -20.23 -4.46
N ARG A 149 -1.98 -20.13 -5.54
CA ARG A 149 -2.42 -20.51 -6.89
C ARG A 149 -2.31 -22.01 -7.15
N MET A 150 -1.53 -22.73 -6.34
CA MET A 150 -1.41 -24.18 -6.47
C MET A 150 -2.72 -24.82 -5.99
N PRO A 151 -3.34 -25.70 -6.80
CA PRO A 151 -4.61 -26.35 -6.48
C PRO A 151 -4.53 -27.31 -5.30
#